data_AF-A0A8R7K210-F1
#
_entry.id   AF-A0A8R7K210-F1
#
_cell.length_a   1.000
_cell.length_b   1.000
_cell.length_c   1.000
_cell.angle_alpha   90.00
_cell.angle_beta   90.00
_cell.angle_gamma   90.00
#
_symmetry.space_group_name_H-M   'P 1'
#
loop_
_entity.id
_entity.type
_entity.pdbx_description
1 polymer ?
#
loop_
_entity_poly.entity_id
_entity_poly.type
_entity_poly.pdbx_seq_one_letter_code
_entity_poly.pdbx_strand_id
1 'polypeptide(L)'
;MNLLQQQFRHALQEMTVDTFVPNDTKIRSAGRINIITGPNYSGKSIYIKQVALVVFLAHIGSFVPADSAVVGLTDRIFCAMGSKSMTTEQSTFMIDLHQVGTMLRHATSRSLCLLDEFGKGTLTEDGIGLLGGTISHFANYDYPPKVLLSTHLTEIFTENYFPQSEHIKCCTMSVLNPDGQTSNEDIIFLYRLVPGQALLSFGLHCAQLAGVPSEVIQRSASVLEDIHSKRPVRRMICDNLAAKDKQYQDAMAKLLAFDPRKGDLNHFFEDVFPPEA
;
A
#
# COMPACT_ATOMS: atom_id res chain seq x y z
N MET A 1 11.46 20.43 19.97
CA MET A 1 10.74 19.60 20.97
C MET A 1 10.61 18.19 20.46
N ASN A 2 10.91 17.22 21.33
CA ASN A 2 11.04 15.80 20.99
C ASN A 2 9.71 15.07 21.28
N LEU A 3 9.48 13.97 20.56
CA LEU A 3 8.48 12.96 20.88
C LEU A 3 9.21 11.63 21.09
N LEU A 4 9.32 11.21 22.34
CA LEU A 4 9.99 9.97 22.73
C LEU A 4 9.00 9.12 23.51
N GLN A 5 8.72 7.92 23.04
CA GLN A 5 7.81 6.96 23.65
C GLN A 5 8.49 5.60 23.67
N GLN A 6 8.54 4.95 24.82
CA GLN A 6 9.09 3.61 24.99
C GLN A 6 7.96 2.63 25.28
N GLN A 7 7.97 1.52 24.55
CA GLN A 7 7.00 0.43 24.70
C GLN A 7 5.54 0.92 24.74
N PHE A 8 5.19 1.87 23.87
CA PHE A 8 3.85 2.43 23.85
C PHE A 8 2.86 1.45 23.21
N ARG A 9 1.58 1.55 23.62
CA ARG A 9 0.49 0.64 23.25
C ARG A 9 -0.74 1.43 22.81
N HIS A 10 -1.54 0.86 21.91
CA HIS A 10 -2.77 1.51 21.46
C HIS A 10 -3.89 1.23 22.44
N ALA A 11 -4.31 2.26 23.19
CA ALA A 11 -5.25 2.16 24.32
C ALA A 11 -6.48 1.28 24.04
N LEU A 12 -7.09 1.40 22.85
CA LEU A 12 -8.25 0.59 22.48
C LEU A 12 -7.88 -0.77 21.89
N GLN A 13 -6.95 -0.84 20.93
CA GLN A 13 -6.58 -2.09 20.28
C GLN A 13 -6.02 -3.13 21.25
N GLU A 14 -5.23 -2.73 22.25
CA GLU A 14 -4.70 -3.63 23.28
C GLU A 14 -5.81 -4.39 24.02
N MET A 15 -7.00 -3.79 24.15
CA MET A 15 -8.15 -4.43 24.81
C MET A 15 -8.89 -5.44 23.91
N THR A 16 -8.56 -5.49 22.62
CA THR A 16 -9.27 -6.31 21.62
C THR A 16 -8.49 -7.53 21.16
N VAL A 17 -7.26 -7.70 21.66
CA VAL A 17 -6.34 -8.78 21.26
C VAL A 17 -5.73 -9.42 22.49
N ASP A 18 -5.42 -10.71 22.42
CA ASP A 18 -4.78 -11.43 23.52
C ASP A 18 -3.34 -10.96 23.77
N THR A 19 -2.65 -10.55 22.72
CA THR A 19 -1.27 -10.05 22.79
C THR A 19 -1.11 -8.83 21.91
N PHE A 20 -0.68 -7.73 22.50
CA PHE A 20 -0.34 -6.51 21.80
C PHE A 20 1.17 -6.32 21.78
N VAL A 21 1.76 -6.03 20.61
CA VAL A 21 3.19 -5.76 20.49
C VAL A 21 3.46 -4.27 20.69
N PRO A 22 4.03 -3.85 21.83
CA PRO A 22 4.39 -2.45 22.06
C PRO A 22 5.50 -2.01 21.10
N ASN A 23 5.50 -0.73 20.73
CA ASN A 23 6.49 -0.15 19.84
C ASN A 23 7.25 0.98 20.53
N ASP A 24 8.35 1.45 19.94
CA ASP A 24 9.03 2.68 20.35
C ASP A 24 8.80 3.77 19.30
N THR A 25 8.59 5.02 19.72
CA THR A 25 8.55 6.17 18.81
C THR A 25 9.59 7.19 19.24
N LYS A 26 10.45 7.57 18.30
CA LYS A 26 11.51 8.56 18.53
C LYS A 26 11.53 9.56 17.38
N ILE A 27 10.96 10.73 17.61
CA ILE A 27 10.98 11.87 16.68
C ILE A 27 11.73 13.02 17.37
N ARG A 28 12.89 13.40 16.82
CA ARG A 28 13.77 14.46 17.36
C ARG A 28 13.81 15.66 16.40
N SER A 29 14.92 16.39 16.35
CA SER A 29 15.18 17.42 15.34
C SER A 29 15.44 16.81 13.97
N ALA A 30 16.25 15.75 13.90
CA ALA A 30 16.40 14.91 12.72
C ALA A 30 15.30 13.83 12.65
N GLY A 31 14.96 13.39 11.44
CA GLY A 31 13.96 12.34 11.21
C GLY A 31 12.54 12.71 11.64
N ARG A 32 12.12 13.96 11.39
CA ARG A 32 10.78 14.46 11.73
C ARG A 32 9.67 13.93 10.83
N ILE A 33 10.02 13.51 9.62
CA ILE A 33 9.12 12.90 8.63
C ILE A 33 9.41 11.40 8.60
N ASN A 34 8.49 10.58 9.10
CA ASN A 34 8.65 9.14 9.18
C ASN A 34 7.75 8.48 8.14
N ILE A 35 8.37 7.90 7.11
CA ILE A 35 7.69 7.13 6.07
C ILE A 35 7.68 5.67 6.52
N ILE A 36 6.50 5.12 6.73
CA ILE A 36 6.24 3.80 7.29
C ILE A 36 5.68 2.90 6.20
N THR A 37 6.44 1.86 5.88
CA THR A 37 6.11 0.88 4.85
C THR A 37 5.83 -0.48 5.48
N GLY A 38 5.36 -1.41 4.65
CA GLY A 38 5.14 -2.78 5.05
C GLY A 38 3.79 -3.33 4.58
N PRO A 39 3.62 -4.66 4.62
CA PRO A 39 2.42 -5.34 4.13
C PRO A 39 1.10 -4.79 4.69
N ASN A 40 0.01 -5.02 3.97
CA ASN A 40 -1.32 -4.85 4.54
C ASN A 40 -1.41 -5.73 5.79
N TYR A 41 -2.19 -5.33 6.79
CA TYR A 41 -2.32 -6.07 8.04
C TYR A 41 -1.11 -6.03 9.01
N SER A 42 0.04 -5.44 8.62
CA SER A 42 1.23 -5.37 9.49
C SER A 42 1.16 -4.38 10.67
N GLY A 43 0.04 -3.68 10.87
CA GLY A 43 -0.17 -2.75 11.99
C GLY A 43 0.23 -1.29 11.76
N LYS A 44 0.55 -0.87 10.53
CA LYS A 44 0.95 0.52 10.19
C LYS A 44 -0.05 1.58 10.70
N SER A 45 -1.32 1.44 10.33
CA SER A 45 -2.38 2.38 10.72
C SER A 45 -2.60 2.41 12.23
N ILE A 46 -2.48 1.24 12.90
CA ILE A 46 -2.57 1.13 14.36
C ILE A 46 -1.43 1.92 15.00
N TYR A 47 -0.19 1.72 14.53
CA TYR A 47 0.98 2.45 15.03
C TYR A 47 0.81 3.98 14.92
N ILE A 48 0.35 4.48 13.76
CA ILE A 48 0.21 5.93 13.56
C ILE A 48 -0.88 6.52 14.46
N LYS A 49 -2.05 5.85 14.54
CA LYS A 49 -3.16 6.26 15.41
C LYS A 49 -2.76 6.22 16.88
N GLN A 50 -1.97 5.21 17.26
CA GLN A 50 -1.45 5.04 18.61
C GLN A 50 -0.56 6.22 19.03
N VAL A 51 0.36 6.68 18.18
CA VAL A 51 1.20 7.85 18.51
C VAL A 51 0.32 9.09 18.76
N ALA A 52 -0.68 9.30 17.91
CA ALA A 52 -1.59 10.44 18.03
C ALA A 52 -2.43 10.40 19.31
N LEU A 53 -2.96 9.22 19.67
CA LEU A 53 -3.70 9.02 20.90
C LEU A 53 -2.83 9.30 22.13
N VAL A 54 -1.58 8.85 22.15
CA VAL A 54 -0.65 9.15 23.26
C VAL A 54 -0.39 10.66 23.36
N VAL A 55 -0.18 11.34 22.23
CA VAL A 55 0.00 12.80 22.24
C VAL A 55 -1.25 13.51 22.77
N PHE A 56 -2.44 13.08 22.33
CA PHE A 56 -3.71 13.63 22.81
C PHE A 56 -3.90 13.42 24.32
N LEU A 57 -3.74 12.19 24.81
CA LEU A 57 -3.86 11.83 26.23
C LEU A 57 -2.91 12.64 27.11
N ALA A 58 -1.65 12.81 26.66
CA ALA A 58 -0.69 13.63 27.39
C ALA A 58 -1.12 15.11 27.50
N HIS A 59 -1.73 15.67 26.45
CA HIS A 59 -2.14 17.08 26.45
C HIS A 59 -3.41 17.36 27.26
N ILE A 60 -4.24 16.34 27.52
CA ILE A 60 -5.39 16.46 28.43
C ILE A 60 -5.01 16.15 29.89
N GLY A 61 -3.74 15.88 30.18
CA GLY A 61 -3.26 15.56 31.53
C GLY A 61 -3.56 14.12 31.99
N SER A 62 -3.86 13.21 31.07
CA SER A 62 -4.06 11.79 31.37
C SER A 62 -2.73 11.04 31.42
N PHE A 63 -2.68 9.95 32.19
CA PHE A 63 -1.67 8.92 31.97
C PHE A 63 -1.78 8.36 30.55
N VAL A 64 -0.64 7.92 30.03
CA VAL A 64 -0.50 7.38 28.68
C VAL A 64 -0.10 5.90 28.74
N PRO A 65 -0.56 5.06 27.80
CA PRO A 65 -0.23 3.63 27.75
C PRO A 65 1.19 3.40 27.20
N ALA A 66 2.21 3.71 28.01
CA ALA A 66 3.63 3.52 27.67
C ALA A 66 4.44 3.32 28.96
N ASP A 67 5.60 2.68 28.84
CA ASP A 67 6.52 2.52 29.97
C ASP A 67 7.18 3.86 30.33
N SER A 68 7.50 4.66 29.32
CA SER A 68 7.94 6.05 29.49
C SER A 68 7.54 6.90 28.28
N ALA A 69 7.20 8.17 28.52
CA ALA A 69 6.83 9.09 27.47
C ALA A 69 7.33 10.53 27.77
N VAL A 70 7.99 11.12 26.79
CA VAL A 70 8.29 12.55 26.71
C VAL A 70 7.56 13.11 25.50
N VAL A 71 6.50 13.87 25.77
CA VAL A 71 5.66 14.47 24.74
C VAL A 71 5.88 15.98 24.74
N GLY A 72 6.54 16.49 23.71
CA GLY A 72 6.64 17.93 23.51
C GLY A 72 5.30 18.56 23.15
N LEU A 73 5.14 19.85 23.48
CA LEU A 73 3.96 20.63 23.17
C LEU A 73 3.64 20.54 21.67
N THR A 74 2.40 20.15 21.39
CA THR A 74 1.83 19.97 20.06
C THR A 74 0.64 20.90 19.93
N ASP A 75 0.68 21.80 18.96
CA ASP A 75 -0.36 22.82 18.80
C ASP A 75 -1.59 22.31 18.05
N ARG A 76 -1.38 21.41 17.08
CA ARG A 76 -2.44 20.77 16.30
C ARG A 76 -2.06 19.33 15.95
N ILE A 77 -3.06 18.45 15.91
CA ILE A 77 -2.97 17.11 15.34
C ILE A 77 -3.81 17.10 14.06
N PHE A 78 -3.15 16.95 12.92
CA PHE A 78 -3.80 16.81 11.61
C PHE A 78 -3.86 15.33 11.24
N CYS A 79 -5.03 14.87 10.81
CA CYS A 79 -5.25 13.49 10.38
C CYS A 79 -5.82 13.48 8.97
N ALA A 80 -5.09 12.88 8.02
CA ALA A 80 -5.60 12.48 6.73
C ALA A 80 -5.63 10.95 6.71
N MET A 81 -6.73 10.38 7.24
CA MET A 81 -6.90 8.95 7.45
C MET A 81 -8.30 8.59 6.97
N GLY A 82 -8.39 7.90 5.84
CA GLY A 82 -9.62 7.67 5.06
C GLY A 82 -10.88 7.50 5.92
N SER A 83 -11.66 8.57 6.02
CA SER A 83 -12.95 8.55 6.70
C SER A 83 -14.01 8.07 5.72
N LYS A 84 -14.54 6.87 5.92
CA LYS A 84 -15.73 6.39 5.20
C LYS A 84 -16.95 7.11 5.77
N SER A 85 -17.21 8.34 5.33
CA SER A 85 -18.50 8.95 5.58
C SER A 85 -19.47 8.43 4.52
N MET A 86 -20.43 7.60 4.93
CA MET A 86 -21.49 7.10 4.04
C MET A 86 -22.50 8.20 3.66
N THR A 87 -22.35 9.41 4.20
CA THR A 87 -23.33 10.50 4.10
C THR A 87 -22.81 11.73 3.36
N THR A 88 -21.56 11.74 2.86
CA THR A 88 -20.97 12.88 2.13
C THR A 88 -21.01 12.64 0.62
N GLU A 89 -21.39 13.66 -0.16
CA GLU A 89 -21.42 13.62 -1.63
C GLU A 89 -20.02 13.60 -2.29
N GLN A 90 -18.95 13.68 -1.49
CA GLN A 90 -17.57 13.70 -1.98
C GLN A 90 -16.94 12.30 -1.97
N SER A 91 -16.08 12.03 -2.96
CA SER A 91 -15.27 10.80 -2.98
C SER A 91 -14.29 10.78 -1.80
N THR A 92 -13.92 9.59 -1.34
CA THR A 92 -12.91 9.43 -0.27
C THR A 92 -11.60 10.12 -0.63
N PHE A 93 -11.18 10.02 -1.89
CA PHE A 93 -9.98 10.70 -2.37
C PHE A 93 -10.08 12.24 -2.26
N MET A 94 -11.24 12.83 -2.57
CA MET A 94 -11.46 14.27 -2.44
C MET A 94 -11.41 14.73 -0.98
N ILE A 95 -11.97 13.93 -0.06
CA ILE A 95 -11.91 14.21 1.38
C ILE A 95 -10.46 14.20 1.85
N ASP A 96 -9.68 13.18 1.47
CA ASP A 96 -8.26 13.07 1.82
C ASP A 96 -7.46 14.25 1.25
N LEU A 97 -7.73 14.66 0.01
CA LEU A 97 -7.11 15.85 -0.60
C LEU A 97 -7.41 17.14 0.16
N HIS A 98 -8.66 17.35 0.60
CA HIS A 98 -9.01 18.51 1.41
C HIS A 98 -8.31 18.49 2.79
N GLN A 99 -8.22 17.32 3.42
CA GLN A 99 -7.52 17.14 4.69
C GLN A 99 -6.01 17.43 4.55
N VAL A 100 -5.36 16.86 3.53
CA VAL A 100 -3.94 17.10 3.23
C VAL A 100 -3.70 18.56 2.84
N GLY A 101 -4.55 19.16 2.01
CA GLY A 101 -4.43 20.58 1.64
C GLY A 101 -4.55 21.51 2.85
N THR A 102 -5.44 21.20 3.80
CA THR A 102 -5.57 21.95 5.06
C THR A 102 -4.36 21.77 5.96
N MET A 103 -3.85 20.53 6.05
CA MET A 103 -2.63 20.21 6.78
C MET A 103 -1.43 20.99 6.23
N LEU A 104 -1.21 20.98 4.91
CA LEU A 104 -0.10 21.68 4.27
C LEU A 104 -0.16 23.20 4.50
N ARG A 105 -1.35 23.80 4.50
CA ARG A 105 -1.52 25.26 4.72
C ARG A 105 -1.30 25.70 6.16
N HIS A 106 -1.58 24.84 7.14
CA HIS A 106 -1.71 25.26 8.55
C HIS A 106 -0.79 24.52 9.52
N ALA A 107 -0.09 23.48 9.09
CA ALA A 107 0.89 22.78 9.90
C ALA A 107 2.03 23.72 10.27
N THR A 108 2.36 23.75 11.56
CA THR A 108 3.55 24.44 12.07
C THR A 108 4.60 23.41 12.44
N SER A 109 5.80 23.87 12.76
CA SER A 109 6.85 22.99 13.27
C SER A 109 6.50 22.28 14.59
N ARG A 110 5.46 22.73 15.31
CA ARG A 110 4.96 22.07 16.52
C ARG A 110 3.83 21.09 16.24
N SER A 111 3.26 21.08 15.04
CA SER A 111 2.15 20.20 14.70
C SER A 111 2.58 18.73 14.58
N LEU A 112 1.60 17.84 14.75
CA LEU A 112 1.68 16.43 14.43
C LEU A 112 0.78 16.17 13.22
N CYS A 113 1.34 15.61 12.16
CA CYS A 113 0.67 15.34 10.90
C CYS A 113 0.65 13.84 10.64
N LEU A 114 -0.53 13.27 10.42
CA LEU A 114 -0.72 11.85 10.15
C LEU A 114 -1.29 11.68 8.76
N LEU A 115 -0.65 10.88 7.93
CA LEU A 115 -1.15 10.48 6.62
C LEU A 115 -1.23 8.95 6.59
N ASP A 116 -2.43 8.42 6.41
CA ASP A 116 -2.65 6.97 6.34
C ASP A 116 -3.13 6.59 4.96
N GLU A 117 -2.22 6.03 4.16
CA GLU A 117 -2.50 5.54 2.80
C GLU A 117 -2.97 6.63 1.82
N PHE A 118 -2.48 7.86 2.00
CA PHE A 118 -2.76 8.97 1.07
C PHE A 118 -2.31 8.64 -0.35
N GLY A 119 -3.14 8.99 -1.34
CA GLY A 119 -2.93 8.66 -2.75
C GLY A 119 -3.70 7.40 -3.20
N LYS A 120 -4.38 6.69 -2.29
CA LYS A 120 -5.34 5.64 -2.68
C LYS A 120 -6.61 6.24 -3.28
N GLY A 121 -7.20 5.55 -4.26
CA GLY A 121 -8.47 5.96 -4.90
C GLY A 121 -8.33 6.84 -6.14
N THR A 122 -7.11 6.96 -6.68
CA THR A 122 -6.81 7.56 -7.99
C THR A 122 -5.83 6.67 -8.77
N LEU A 123 -5.38 7.10 -9.95
CA LEU A 123 -4.30 6.44 -10.69
C LEU A 123 -3.05 6.34 -9.81
N THR A 124 -2.37 5.19 -9.85
CA THR A 124 -1.19 4.93 -9.01
C THR A 124 -0.12 6.00 -9.17
N GLU A 125 0.13 6.44 -10.42
CA GLU A 125 1.10 7.48 -10.74
C GLU A 125 0.75 8.82 -10.10
N ASP A 126 -0.52 9.24 -10.16
CA ASP A 126 -1.02 10.46 -9.50
C ASP A 126 -0.86 10.36 -7.98
N GLY A 127 -1.20 9.20 -7.40
CA GLY A 127 -1.07 8.95 -5.96
C GLY A 127 0.38 9.06 -5.48
N ILE A 128 1.31 8.45 -6.23
CA ILE A 128 2.75 8.52 -5.94
C ILE A 128 3.25 9.96 -6.04
N GLY A 129 2.89 10.68 -7.11
CA GLY A 129 3.30 12.07 -7.33
C GLY A 129 2.80 13.02 -6.23
N LEU A 130 1.53 12.90 -5.83
CA LEU A 130 0.95 13.69 -4.74
C LEU A 130 1.61 13.39 -3.40
N LEU A 131 1.89 12.12 -3.12
CA LEU A 131 2.56 11.69 -1.90
C LEU A 131 4.00 12.23 -1.84
N GLY A 132 4.77 12.06 -2.92
CA GLY A 132 6.14 12.56 -3.04
C GLY A 132 6.21 14.09 -2.94
N GLY A 133 5.29 14.80 -3.59
CA GLY A 133 5.16 16.25 -3.48
C GLY A 133 4.84 16.72 -2.06
N THR A 134 3.96 16.00 -1.36
CA THR A 134 3.62 16.28 0.06
C THR A 134 4.84 16.10 0.98
N ILE A 135 5.58 15.01 0.80
CA ILE A 135 6.82 14.74 1.55
C ILE A 135 7.85 15.83 1.27
N SER A 136 8.07 16.16 -0.01
CA SER A 136 9.01 17.18 -0.45
C SER A 136 8.66 18.56 0.11
N HIS A 137 7.37 18.92 0.11
CA HIS A 137 6.89 20.18 0.68
C HIS A 137 7.28 20.30 2.15
N PHE A 138 7.06 19.26 2.96
CA PHE A 138 7.49 19.29 4.35
C PHE A 138 9.01 19.27 4.50
N ALA A 139 9.71 18.47 3.70
CA ALA A 139 11.16 18.32 3.78
C ALA A 139 11.93 19.61 3.45
N ASN A 140 11.31 20.55 2.73
CA ASN A 140 11.89 21.84 2.39
C ASN A 140 11.85 22.87 3.54
N TYR A 141 11.15 22.60 4.65
CA TYR A 141 11.22 23.47 5.83
C TYR A 141 12.50 23.18 6.61
N ASP A 142 13.17 24.24 7.10
CA ASP A 142 14.32 24.10 8.02
C ASP A 142 13.95 23.33 9.30
N TYR A 143 12.69 23.44 9.73
CA TYR A 143 12.17 22.74 10.89
C TYR A 143 10.73 22.26 10.64
N PRO A 144 10.56 21.08 10.02
CA PRO A 144 9.25 20.59 9.60
C PRO A 144 8.32 20.22 10.77
N PRO A 145 7.01 20.04 10.53
CA PRO A 145 6.14 19.37 11.49
C PRO A 145 6.63 17.95 11.79
N LYS A 146 6.09 17.34 12.85
CA LYS A 146 6.27 15.90 13.09
C LYS A 146 5.30 15.18 12.15
N VAL A 147 5.80 14.43 11.18
CA VAL A 147 4.96 13.72 10.19
C VAL A 147 5.12 12.22 10.37
N LEU A 148 4.00 11.51 10.48
CA LEU A 148 3.91 10.06 10.41
C LEU A 148 3.07 9.69 9.19
N LEU A 149 3.65 8.93 8.27
CA LEU A 149 3.03 8.62 7.00
C LEU A 149 3.12 7.13 6.72
N SER A 150 2.00 6.43 6.58
CA SER A 150 1.96 5.05 6.11
C SER A 150 1.62 5.00 4.64
N THR A 151 2.32 4.14 3.90
CA THR A 151 2.05 3.94 2.47
C THR A 151 2.28 2.49 2.04
N HIS A 152 1.57 2.13 0.98
CA HIS A 152 1.77 0.91 0.20
C HIS A 152 2.45 1.17 -1.14
N LEU A 153 2.63 2.44 -1.49
CA LEU A 153 3.26 2.89 -2.72
C LEU A 153 4.79 2.81 -2.53
N THR A 154 5.36 1.62 -2.70
CA THR A 154 6.80 1.40 -2.50
C THR A 154 7.63 1.94 -3.65
N GLU A 155 7.01 2.17 -4.80
CA GLU A 155 7.59 2.82 -5.97
C GLU A 155 8.10 4.23 -5.65
N ILE A 156 7.61 4.86 -4.57
CA ILE A 156 8.06 6.19 -4.17
C ILE A 156 9.57 6.25 -3.90
N PHE A 157 10.17 5.11 -3.53
CA PHE A 157 11.60 4.98 -3.22
C PHE A 157 12.46 4.69 -4.45
N THR A 158 11.88 4.22 -5.55
CA THR A 158 12.63 3.80 -6.75
C THR A 158 12.93 4.97 -7.68
N GLU A 159 12.02 5.93 -7.77
CA GLU A 159 12.01 6.96 -8.82
C GLU A 159 12.34 8.38 -8.29
N ASN A 160 12.98 8.47 -7.11
CA ASN A 160 13.39 9.74 -6.48
C ASN A 160 12.27 10.82 -6.39
N TYR A 161 11.05 10.43 -6.05
CA TYR A 161 9.90 11.34 -5.94
C TYR A 161 9.98 12.36 -4.77
N PHE A 162 10.98 12.24 -3.90
CA PHE A 162 11.24 13.18 -2.81
C PHE A 162 12.74 13.32 -2.55
N PRO A 163 13.21 14.45 -1.99
CA PRO A 163 14.64 14.72 -1.81
C PRO A 163 15.25 13.82 -0.72
N GLN A 164 16.56 13.55 -0.83
CA GLN A 164 17.31 13.06 0.32
C GLN A 164 17.44 14.18 1.34
N SER A 165 16.90 13.98 2.54
CA SER A 165 16.89 14.97 3.62
C SER A 165 17.09 14.29 4.97
N GLU A 166 17.85 14.91 5.86
CA GLU A 166 18.02 14.46 7.25
C GLU A 166 16.70 14.51 8.05
N HIS A 167 15.70 15.24 7.55
CA HIS A 167 14.38 15.26 8.13
C HIS A 167 13.57 14.00 7.83
N ILE A 168 13.95 13.23 6.81
CA ILE A 168 13.22 12.04 6.36
C ILE A 168 13.84 10.78 6.95
N LYS A 169 12.99 9.95 7.54
CA LYS A 169 13.34 8.63 8.05
C LYS A 169 12.40 7.59 7.46
N CYS A 170 12.98 6.50 6.96
CA CYS A 170 12.22 5.36 6.48
C CYS A 170 12.18 4.26 7.54
N CYS A 171 10.98 3.75 7.79
CA CYS A 171 10.72 2.64 8.66
C CYS A 171 9.82 1.61 7.95
N THR A 172 9.89 0.37 8.42
CA THR A 172 9.03 -0.72 7.94
C THR A 172 8.53 -1.54 9.11
N MET A 173 7.34 -2.13 8.97
CA MET A 173 6.86 -3.14 9.91
C MET A 173 7.60 -4.45 9.66
N SER A 174 8.21 -4.99 10.71
CA SER A 174 9.06 -6.17 10.64
C SER A 174 8.24 -7.42 10.29
N VAL A 175 8.84 -8.22 9.41
CA VAL A 175 8.31 -9.45 8.87
C VAL A 175 9.36 -10.53 9.05
N LEU A 176 8.99 -11.67 9.60
CA LEU A 176 9.84 -12.84 9.70
C LEU A 176 9.51 -13.80 8.55
N ASN A 177 10.53 -14.25 7.84
CA ASN A 177 10.46 -15.34 6.86
C ASN A 177 11.41 -16.45 7.36
N PRO A 178 10.90 -17.48 8.03
CA PRO A 178 11.71 -18.53 8.66
C PRO A 178 12.60 -19.31 7.69
N ASP A 179 12.12 -19.53 6.46
CA ASP A 179 12.80 -20.41 5.50
C ASP A 179 13.75 -19.65 4.56
N GLY A 180 13.73 -18.31 4.59
CA GLY A 180 14.53 -17.46 3.70
C GLY A 180 14.21 -17.63 2.20
N GLN A 181 13.30 -18.56 1.86
CA GLN A 181 12.80 -18.78 0.53
C GLN A 181 11.69 -17.77 0.23
N THR A 182 11.66 -17.29 -1.01
CA THR A 182 10.61 -16.40 -1.53
C THR A 182 9.24 -17.07 -1.66
N SER A 183 9.08 -18.32 -1.20
CA SER A 183 7.78 -18.95 -1.05
C SER A 183 7.00 -18.19 0.03
N ASN A 184 5.93 -17.52 -0.42
CA ASN A 184 5.05 -16.68 0.41
C ASN A 184 4.30 -17.45 1.52
N GLU A 185 4.60 -18.72 1.79
CA GLU A 185 3.72 -19.60 2.57
C GLU A 185 3.87 -19.42 4.09
N ASP A 186 5.05 -19.02 4.60
CA ASP A 186 5.33 -18.95 6.05
C ASP A 186 5.78 -17.56 6.54
N ILE A 187 5.09 -16.51 6.08
CA ILE A 187 5.41 -15.15 6.49
C ILE A 187 4.71 -14.79 7.81
N ILE A 188 5.48 -14.35 8.81
CA ILE A 188 4.96 -13.96 10.12
C ILE A 188 5.12 -12.45 10.31
N PHE A 189 4.01 -11.75 10.53
CA PHE A 189 4.03 -10.32 10.86
C PHE A 189 4.38 -10.13 12.34
N LEU A 190 5.48 -9.41 12.62
CA LEU A 190 5.95 -9.20 13.99
C LEU A 190 5.37 -7.94 14.65
N TYR A 191 4.62 -7.12 13.90
CA TYR A 191 4.00 -5.87 14.37
C TYR A 191 4.97 -4.88 15.03
N ARG A 192 6.27 -5.00 14.74
CA ARG A 192 7.35 -4.16 15.27
C ARG A 192 7.87 -3.21 14.20
N LEU A 193 7.87 -1.92 14.48
CA LEU A 193 8.46 -0.92 13.60
C LEU A 193 9.98 -0.95 13.71
N VAL A 194 10.66 -1.10 12.57
CA VAL A 194 12.12 -1.13 12.46
C VAL A 194 12.60 -0.13 11.40
N PRO A 195 13.85 0.39 11.48
CA PRO A 195 14.42 1.19 10.41
C PRO A 195 14.51 0.38 9.10
N GLY A 196 14.23 1.02 7.97
CA GLY A 196 14.30 0.38 6.65
C GLY A 196 13.09 0.68 5.77
N GLN A 197 13.03 0.02 4.62
CA GLN A 197 11.95 0.14 3.64
C GLN A 197 11.52 -1.28 3.25
N ALA A 198 10.21 -1.53 3.21
CA ALA A 198 9.69 -2.73 2.55
C ALA A 198 9.54 -2.46 1.05
N LEU A 199 10.08 -3.35 0.23
CA LEU A 199 9.91 -3.33 -1.23
C LEU A 199 8.98 -4.45 -1.73
N LEU A 200 8.60 -5.38 -0.86
CA LEU A 200 7.79 -6.54 -1.21
C LEU A 200 6.35 -6.37 -0.73
N SER A 201 5.41 -6.69 -1.63
CA SER A 201 3.99 -6.80 -1.31
C SER A 201 3.64 -8.25 -1.01
N PHE A 202 2.95 -8.47 0.11
CA PHE A 202 2.54 -9.81 0.56
C PHE A 202 1.03 -10.02 0.45
N GLY A 203 0.41 -9.43 -0.58
CA GLY A 203 -1.05 -9.46 -0.76
C GLY A 203 -1.64 -10.87 -0.85
N LEU A 204 -0.98 -11.78 -1.58
CA LEU A 204 -1.42 -13.18 -1.68
C LEU A 204 -1.35 -13.91 -0.34
N HIS A 205 -0.29 -13.67 0.44
CA HIS A 205 -0.17 -14.22 1.80
C HIS A 205 -1.28 -13.70 2.72
N CYS A 206 -1.58 -12.40 2.65
CA CYS A 206 -2.70 -11.84 3.40
C CYS A 206 -4.05 -12.49 3.01
N ALA A 207 -4.25 -12.81 1.73
CA ALA A 207 -5.45 -13.53 1.28
C ALA A 207 -5.50 -14.96 1.85
N GLN A 208 -4.37 -15.66 1.89
CA GLN A 208 -4.25 -16.99 2.50
C GLN A 208 -4.61 -16.96 3.99
N LEU A 209 -4.05 -16.01 4.75
CA LEU A 209 -4.38 -15.82 6.17
C LEU A 209 -5.85 -15.45 6.40
N ALA A 210 -6.49 -14.77 5.45
CA ALA A 210 -7.91 -14.44 5.49
C ALA A 210 -8.83 -15.62 5.12
N GLY A 211 -8.26 -16.80 4.81
CA GLY A 211 -9.03 -18.00 4.44
C GLY A 211 -9.56 -17.97 3.01
N VAL A 212 -8.96 -17.18 2.11
CA VAL A 212 -9.32 -17.21 0.68
C VAL A 212 -8.97 -18.58 0.09
N PRO A 213 -9.85 -19.21 -0.71
CA PRO A 213 -9.59 -20.53 -1.28
C PRO A 213 -8.29 -20.61 -2.08
N SER A 214 -7.58 -21.73 -1.97
CA SER A 214 -6.28 -21.96 -2.62
C SER A 214 -6.33 -21.79 -4.13
N GLU A 215 -7.41 -22.23 -4.78
CA GLU A 215 -7.63 -22.08 -6.23
C GLU A 215 -7.64 -20.60 -6.67
N VAL A 216 -8.23 -19.71 -5.85
CA VAL A 216 -8.25 -18.27 -6.11
C VAL A 216 -6.85 -17.70 -5.96
N ILE A 217 -6.11 -18.09 -4.92
CA ILE A 217 -4.74 -17.63 -4.66
C ILE A 217 -3.80 -18.08 -5.78
N GLN A 218 -3.88 -19.35 -6.20
CA GLN A 218 -3.09 -19.90 -7.30
C GLN A 218 -3.38 -19.16 -8.61
N ARG A 219 -4.66 -18.88 -8.89
CA ARG A 219 -5.03 -18.09 -10.06
C ARG A 219 -4.48 -16.68 -9.98
N SER A 220 -4.60 -16.00 -8.85
CA SER A 220 -4.05 -14.66 -8.65
C SER A 220 -2.52 -14.64 -8.81
N ALA A 221 -1.81 -15.66 -8.32
CA ALA A 221 -0.36 -15.80 -8.52
C ALA A 221 0.00 -15.92 -10.01
N SER A 222 -0.71 -16.75 -10.77
CA SER A 222 -0.51 -16.88 -12.21
C SER A 222 -0.79 -15.58 -12.96
N VAL A 223 -1.84 -14.84 -12.60
CA VAL A 223 -2.16 -13.55 -13.21
C VAL A 223 -1.06 -12.52 -12.93
N LEU A 224 -0.57 -12.45 -11.70
CA LEU A 224 0.51 -11.53 -11.33
C LEU A 224 1.81 -11.84 -12.08
N GLU A 225 2.15 -13.12 -12.24
CA GLU A 225 3.33 -13.54 -13.01
C GLU A 225 3.23 -13.09 -14.47
N ASP A 226 2.07 -13.25 -15.10
CA ASP A 226 1.84 -12.82 -16.47
C ASP A 226 1.92 -11.30 -16.61
N ILE A 227 1.31 -10.54 -15.68
CA ILE A 227 1.37 -9.06 -15.68
C ILE A 227 2.82 -8.58 -15.53
N HIS A 228 3.57 -9.09 -14.56
CA HIS A 228 4.97 -8.70 -14.34
C HIS A 228 5.86 -9.04 -15.54
N SER A 229 5.58 -10.18 -16.20
CA SER A 229 6.30 -10.61 -17.40
C SER A 229 5.83 -9.92 -18.68
N LYS A 230 4.87 -8.98 -18.59
CA LYS A 230 4.20 -8.35 -19.74
C LYS A 230 3.64 -9.35 -20.76
N ARG A 231 3.24 -10.54 -20.27
CA ARG A 231 2.60 -11.58 -21.09
C ARG A 231 1.08 -11.39 -21.06
N PRO A 232 0.36 -11.80 -22.11
CA PRO A 232 -1.09 -11.89 -22.05
C PRO A 232 -1.50 -12.83 -20.91
N VAL A 233 -2.39 -12.36 -20.03
CA VAL A 233 -2.92 -13.18 -18.93
C VAL A 233 -3.64 -14.39 -19.52
N ARG A 234 -3.18 -15.60 -19.18
CA ARG A 234 -3.79 -16.85 -19.69
C ARG A 234 -5.25 -16.93 -19.27
N ARG A 235 -6.15 -17.27 -20.20
CA ARG A 235 -7.56 -17.53 -19.87
C ARG A 235 -7.69 -18.81 -19.04
N MET A 236 -8.67 -18.86 -18.14
CA MET A 236 -9.02 -20.13 -17.49
C MET A 236 -9.67 -21.03 -18.54
N ILE A 237 -9.06 -22.18 -18.80
CA ILE A 237 -9.55 -23.11 -19.82
C ILE A 237 -10.79 -23.80 -19.27
N CYS A 238 -11.90 -23.67 -19.98
CA CYS A 238 -12.99 -24.65 -19.97
C CYS A 238 -12.94 -25.41 -21.29
N ASP A 239 -13.42 -26.66 -21.30
CA ASP A 239 -13.33 -27.54 -22.48
C ASP A 239 -13.89 -26.89 -23.76
N ASN A 240 -14.98 -26.13 -23.63
CA ASN A 240 -15.58 -25.39 -24.74
C ASN A 240 -14.70 -24.25 -25.30
N LEU A 241 -13.87 -23.63 -24.47
CA LEU A 241 -12.95 -22.56 -24.87
C LEU A 241 -11.69 -23.13 -25.52
N ALA A 242 -11.18 -24.27 -25.04
CA ALA A 242 -10.04 -24.95 -25.67
C ALA A 242 -10.38 -25.38 -27.12
N ALA A 243 -11.59 -25.90 -27.33
CA ALA A 243 -12.06 -26.27 -28.67
C ALA A 243 -12.13 -25.04 -29.60
N LYS A 244 -12.66 -23.90 -29.11
CA LYS A 244 -12.72 -22.65 -29.88
C LYS A 244 -11.33 -22.06 -30.15
N ASP A 245 -10.42 -22.06 -29.19
CA ASP A 245 -9.06 -21.56 -29.39
C ASP A 245 -8.31 -22.40 -30.42
N LYS A 246 -8.48 -23.74 -30.40
CA LYS A 246 -7.92 -24.62 -31.43
C LYS A 246 -8.51 -24.31 -32.82
N GLN A 247 -9.82 -24.12 -32.90
CA GLN A 247 -10.49 -23.72 -34.14
C GLN A 247 -9.95 -22.39 -34.68
N TYR A 248 -9.74 -21.39 -33.81
CA TYR A 248 -9.16 -20.10 -34.21
C TYR A 248 -7.69 -20.20 -34.62
N GLN A 249 -6.89 -21.03 -33.94
CA GLN A 249 -5.51 -21.29 -34.33
C GLN A 249 -5.41 -21.97 -35.69
N ASP A 250 -6.25 -22.98 -35.93
CA ASP A 250 -6.33 -23.67 -37.23
C ASP A 250 -6.78 -22.71 -38.34
N ALA A 251 -7.77 -21.85 -38.07
CA ALA A 251 -8.21 -20.79 -38.99
C ALA A 251 -7.08 -19.80 -39.33
N MET A 252 -6.34 -19.32 -38.32
CA MET A 252 -5.20 -18.41 -38.50
C MET A 252 -4.08 -19.06 -39.32
N ALA A 253 -3.76 -20.33 -39.05
CA ALA A 253 -2.75 -21.07 -39.78
C ALA A 253 -3.12 -21.23 -41.26
N LYS A 254 -4.39 -21.59 -41.54
CA LYS A 254 -4.92 -21.65 -42.92
C LYS A 254 -4.83 -20.29 -43.61
N LEU A 255 -5.15 -19.20 -42.90
CA LEU A 255 -5.12 -17.84 -43.43
C LEU A 255 -3.70 -17.35 -43.76
N LEU A 256 -2.72 -17.69 -42.93
CA LEU A 256 -1.31 -17.40 -43.20
C LEU A 256 -0.72 -18.24 -44.33
N ALA A 257 -1.22 -19.46 -44.53
CA ALA A 257 -0.77 -20.36 -45.59
C ALA A 257 -1.47 -20.11 -46.95
N PHE A 258 -2.53 -19.30 -46.98
CA PHE A 258 -3.30 -19.06 -48.19
C PHE A 258 -2.56 -18.17 -49.19
N ASP A 259 -2.41 -18.63 -50.43
CA ASP A 259 -1.84 -17.85 -51.54
C ASP A 259 -2.98 -17.18 -52.34
N PRO A 260 -3.19 -15.86 -52.22
CA PRO A 260 -4.28 -15.16 -52.89
C PRO A 260 -4.13 -15.10 -54.42
N ARG A 261 -2.98 -15.49 -54.99
CA ARG A 261 -2.76 -15.51 -56.44
C ARG A 261 -3.13 -16.85 -57.08
N LYS A 262 -3.28 -17.91 -56.27
CA LYS A 262 -3.52 -19.29 -56.73
C LYS A 262 -4.74 -19.95 -56.09
N GLY A 263 -5.17 -19.49 -54.92
CA GLY A 263 -6.28 -20.08 -54.17
C GLY A 263 -7.65 -19.49 -54.53
N ASP A 264 -8.69 -20.31 -54.38
CA ASP A 264 -10.09 -19.88 -54.44
C ASP A 264 -10.51 -19.33 -53.08
N LEU A 265 -10.86 -18.04 -53.04
CA LEU A 265 -11.29 -17.33 -51.85
C LEU A 265 -12.62 -17.88 -51.29
N ASN A 266 -13.56 -18.28 -52.14
CA ASN A 266 -14.85 -18.78 -51.69
C ASN A 266 -14.70 -20.12 -50.97
N HIS A 267 -13.92 -21.03 -51.57
CA HIS A 267 -13.62 -22.32 -50.96
C HIS A 267 -12.84 -22.17 -49.65
N PHE A 268 -11.91 -21.21 -49.60
CA PHE A 268 -11.18 -20.90 -48.37
C PHE A 268 -12.10 -20.45 -47.22
N PHE A 269 -13.05 -19.56 -47.48
CA PHE A 269 -13.98 -19.10 -46.43
C PHE A 269 -14.94 -20.21 -45.98
N GLU A 270 -15.38 -21.10 -46.87
CA GLU A 270 -16.21 -22.27 -46.51
C GLU A 270 -15.46 -23.27 -45.62
N ASP A 271 -14.16 -23.50 -45.87
CA ASP A 271 -13.33 -24.43 -45.11
C ASP A 271 -12.83 -23.86 -43.75
N VAL A 272 -12.78 -22.53 -43.61
CA VAL A 272 -12.40 -21.86 -42.36
C VAL A 272 -13.62 -21.54 -41.48
N PHE A 273 -14.74 -21.14 -42.08
CA PHE A 273 -16.00 -20.81 -41.41
C PHE A 273 -17.13 -21.63 -42.01
N PRO A 274 -17.23 -22.93 -41.67
CA PRO A 274 -18.33 -23.75 -42.14
C PRO A 274 -19.66 -23.14 -41.64
N PRO A 275 -20.70 -23.09 -42.50
CA PRO A 275 -22.00 -22.58 -42.09
C PRO A 275 -22.52 -23.36 -40.88
N GLU A 276 -22.97 -22.65 -39.85
CA GLU A 276 -23.50 -23.27 -38.63
C GLU A 276 -24.66 -24.23 -38.98
N ALA A 277 -24.60 -25.46 -38.46
CA ALA A 277 -25.62 -26.49 -38.61
C ALA A 277 -26.68 -26.41 -37.50
#